data_AF-A0A959FZ91-F1
#
_entry.id   AF-A0A959FZ91-F1
#
_cell.length_a   1.000
_cell.length_b   1.000
_cell.length_c   1.000
_cell.angle_alpha   90.00
_cell.angle_beta   90.00
_cell.angle_gamma   90.00
#
_symmetry.space_group_name_H-M   'P 1'
#
loop_
_entity.id
_entity.type
_entity.pdbx_description
1 polymer ?
#
loop_
_entity_poly.entity_id
_entity_poly.type
_entity_poly.pdbx_seq_one_letter_code
_entity_poly.pdbx_strand_id
1 'polypeptide(L)'
;MVLKNQKPNLQPAALIESTIRQGQGHLSSTGALTVETGKFTGRSPKDRFIVEDATTKNTVDWGAVNIPIAPESFDALFDKIKSYAAELDEVFVRDAIACANPNYSLNIRVYNEYPWQNLFVYNMFMRPTAKELKTFSPDWEVYAFPGVLADPKIHGTRQENFAIINFTEQKIIIGGTAYTGEIKKGIFSVLNYILPTENNVLSMHCSANVGETGDTALFFGLSGT
;
A
#
# COMPACT_ATOMS: atom_id res chain seq x y z
N MET A 1 -7.80 -14.49 -3.82
CA MET A 1 -6.84 -15.33 -4.58
C MET A 1 -6.17 -16.30 -3.62
N VAL A 2 -6.03 -17.59 -3.95
CA VAL A 2 -5.25 -18.54 -3.12
C VAL A 2 -3.93 -18.81 -3.82
N LEU A 3 -2.90 -18.06 -3.44
CA LEU A 3 -1.53 -18.29 -3.87
C LEU A 3 -0.93 -19.41 -3.03
N LYS A 4 -0.34 -20.43 -3.65
CA LYS A 4 0.25 -21.59 -2.93
C LYS A 4 1.61 -21.26 -2.30
N ASN A 5 2.26 -20.21 -2.76
CA ASN A 5 3.60 -19.74 -2.40
C ASN A 5 3.61 -18.62 -1.34
N GLN A 6 2.52 -18.46 -0.57
CA GLN A 6 2.43 -17.37 0.41
C GLN A 6 3.30 -17.60 1.65
N LYS A 7 3.92 -16.52 2.14
CA LYS A 7 4.65 -16.42 3.41
C LYS A 7 3.92 -15.43 4.32
N PRO A 8 2.89 -15.87 5.06
CA PRO A 8 2.04 -14.96 5.83
C PRO A 8 2.71 -14.54 7.14
N ASN A 9 2.62 -13.24 7.43
CA ASN A 9 2.88 -12.63 8.73
C ASN A 9 4.26 -12.97 9.35
N LEU A 10 5.29 -13.14 8.53
CA LEU A 10 6.66 -13.44 8.99
C LEU A 10 7.14 -12.42 10.03
N GLN A 11 7.99 -12.86 10.96
CA GLN A 11 8.59 -11.94 11.92
C GLN A 11 9.65 -11.05 11.24
N PRO A 12 9.92 -9.84 11.77
CA PRO A 12 10.92 -8.94 11.20
C PRO A 12 12.28 -9.59 10.94
N ALA A 13 12.77 -10.42 11.86
CA ALA A 13 14.04 -11.12 11.71
C ALA A 13 14.08 -12.01 10.45
N ALA A 14 13.00 -12.76 10.17
CA ALA A 14 12.91 -13.62 8.99
C ALA A 14 12.84 -12.81 7.69
N LEU A 15 12.18 -11.65 7.70
CA LEU A 15 12.13 -10.75 6.55
C LEU A 15 13.49 -10.09 6.27
N ILE A 16 14.19 -9.67 7.32
CA ILE A 16 15.55 -9.11 7.23
C ILE A 16 16.50 -10.17 6.68
N GLU A 17 16.48 -11.38 7.24
CA GLU A 17 17.30 -12.49 6.79
C GLU A 17 17.02 -12.86 5.33
N SER A 18 15.74 -12.97 4.94
CA SER A 18 15.35 -13.25 3.56
C SER A 18 15.84 -12.15 2.60
N THR A 19 15.69 -10.88 2.98
CA THR A 19 16.19 -9.74 2.19
C THR A 19 17.69 -9.84 1.93
N ILE A 20 18.49 -10.16 2.96
CA ILE A 20 19.94 -10.27 2.85
C ILE A 20 20.33 -11.50 2.01
N ARG A 21 19.69 -12.65 2.25
CA ARG A 21 19.95 -13.90 1.50
C ARG A 21 19.63 -13.75 0.01
N GLN A 22 18.61 -12.95 -0.33
CA GLN A 22 18.25 -12.64 -1.72
C GLN A 22 19.13 -11.54 -2.33
N GLY A 23 20.12 -11.00 -1.61
CA GLY A 23 20.99 -9.93 -2.10
C GLY A 23 20.30 -8.59 -2.29
N GLN A 24 19.13 -8.38 -1.68
CA GLN A 24 18.28 -7.19 -1.84
C GLN A 24 18.55 -6.10 -0.80
N GLY A 25 19.51 -6.32 0.10
CA GLY A 25 19.85 -5.36 1.14
C GLY A 25 20.96 -5.86 2.04
N HIS A 26 21.42 -4.98 2.92
CA HIS A 26 22.46 -5.26 3.90
C HIS A 26 22.17 -4.52 5.22
N LEU A 27 22.82 -4.93 6.30
CA LEU A 27 22.73 -4.22 7.56
C LEU A 27 23.71 -3.04 7.59
N SER A 28 23.22 -1.90 8.05
CA SER A 28 24.05 -0.76 8.44
C SER A 28 24.83 -1.07 9.72
N SER A 29 25.76 -0.19 10.10
CA SER A 29 26.56 -0.31 11.33
C SER A 29 25.73 -0.34 12.62
N THR A 30 24.48 0.15 12.59
CA THR A 30 23.54 0.14 13.72
C THR A 30 22.54 -1.00 13.65
N GLY A 31 22.67 -1.92 12.68
CA GLY A 31 21.78 -3.06 12.50
C GLY A 31 20.47 -2.74 11.77
N ALA A 32 20.28 -1.52 11.25
CA ALA A 32 19.14 -1.22 10.40
C ALA A 32 19.34 -1.81 9.00
N LEU A 33 18.30 -2.45 8.46
CA LEU A 33 18.29 -2.96 7.09
C LEU A 33 18.27 -1.80 6.09
N THR A 34 19.25 -1.78 5.20
CA THR A 34 19.39 -0.83 4.09
C THR A 34 19.05 -1.54 2.79
N VAL A 35 18.17 -0.93 1.98
CA VAL A 35 17.68 -1.48 0.71
C VAL A 35 17.68 -0.39 -0.36
N GLU A 36 17.68 -0.80 -1.62
CA GLU A 36 17.52 0.08 -2.77
C GLU A 36 16.17 -0.18 -3.44
N THR A 37 15.40 0.88 -3.70
CA THR A 37 14.09 0.78 -4.36
C THR A 37 14.19 0.80 -5.89
N GLY A 38 15.42 0.72 -6.43
CA GLY A 38 15.70 0.76 -7.85
C GLY A 38 15.46 2.13 -8.48
N LYS A 39 14.90 2.14 -9.69
CA LYS A 39 14.68 3.35 -10.52
C LYS A 39 13.88 4.46 -9.81
N PHE A 40 12.95 4.08 -8.93
CA PHE A 40 12.06 5.02 -8.25
C PHE A 40 12.48 5.18 -6.79
N THR A 41 13.06 6.33 -6.45
CA THR A 41 13.49 6.70 -5.08
C THR A 41 12.48 7.58 -4.34
N GLY A 42 11.34 7.84 -4.97
CA GLY A 42 10.26 8.68 -4.48
C GLY A 42 8.94 8.34 -5.13
N ARG A 43 7.90 9.08 -4.76
CA ARG A 43 6.58 8.92 -5.38
C ARG A 43 6.60 9.28 -6.85
N SER A 44 5.68 8.67 -7.59
CA SER A 44 5.37 9.07 -8.97
C SER A 44 3.92 9.58 -9.07
N PRO A 45 3.63 10.83 -8.65
CA PRO A 45 2.24 11.33 -8.55
C PRO A 45 1.46 11.25 -9.86
N LYS A 46 2.15 11.38 -11.01
CA LYS A 46 1.54 11.31 -12.36
C LYS A 46 1.21 9.88 -12.81
N ASP A 47 1.60 8.87 -12.03
CA ASP A 47 1.34 7.45 -12.29
C ASP A 47 0.45 6.83 -11.20
N ARG A 48 -0.19 7.69 -10.40
CA ARG A 48 -1.24 7.30 -9.46
C ARG A 48 -2.60 7.53 -10.11
N PHE A 49 -3.42 6.48 -10.12
CA PHE A 49 -4.75 6.50 -10.72
C PHE A 49 -5.81 6.07 -9.71
N ILE A 50 -7.05 6.46 -9.97
CA ILE A 50 -8.24 5.96 -9.27
C ILE A 50 -9.18 5.43 -10.34
N VAL A 51 -9.73 4.23 -10.12
CA VAL A 51 -10.73 3.65 -11.03
C VAL A 51 -11.94 4.57 -11.06
N GLU A 52 -12.34 5.01 -12.26
CA GLU A 52 -13.56 5.78 -12.48
C GLU A 52 -14.71 4.82 -12.73
N ASP A 53 -15.59 4.67 -11.74
CA ASP A 53 -16.77 3.82 -11.80
C ASP A 53 -17.96 4.52 -11.14
N ALA A 54 -19.09 3.82 -10.96
CA ALA A 54 -20.28 4.40 -10.35
C ALA A 54 -20.05 4.92 -8.91
N THR A 55 -19.09 4.36 -8.18
CA THR A 55 -18.75 4.74 -6.80
C THR A 55 -17.96 6.04 -6.76
N THR A 56 -17.05 6.24 -7.69
CA THR A 56 -16.06 7.34 -7.67
C THR A 56 -16.39 8.50 -8.60
N LYS A 57 -17.15 8.25 -9.68
CA LYS A 57 -17.37 9.20 -10.78
C LYS A 57 -17.81 10.59 -10.33
N ASN A 58 -18.68 10.68 -9.32
CA ASN A 58 -19.25 11.95 -8.86
C ASN A 58 -18.72 12.41 -7.48
N THR A 59 -17.83 11.65 -6.87
CA THR A 59 -17.37 11.86 -5.48
C THR A 59 -15.88 12.16 -5.40
N VAL A 60 -15.10 11.75 -6.39
CA VAL A 60 -13.68 12.08 -6.50
C VAL A 60 -13.50 13.43 -7.19
N ASP A 61 -12.63 14.27 -6.63
CA ASP A 61 -12.16 15.51 -7.25
C ASP A 61 -11.16 15.21 -8.37
N TRP A 62 -11.66 14.97 -9.59
CA TRP A 62 -10.87 14.59 -10.75
C TRP A 62 -9.97 15.71 -11.25
N GLY A 63 -8.72 15.39 -11.60
CA GLY A 63 -7.77 16.38 -12.13
C GLY A 63 -6.34 15.87 -12.21
N ALA A 64 -5.37 16.78 -12.10
CA ALA A 64 -3.95 16.42 -12.22
C ALA A 64 -3.43 15.54 -11.05
N VAL A 65 -4.17 15.44 -9.95
CA VAL A 65 -3.82 14.64 -8.77
C VAL A 65 -4.58 13.31 -8.73
N ASN A 66 -5.88 13.34 -9.02
CA ASN A 66 -6.73 12.17 -9.11
C ASN A 66 -7.02 11.91 -10.58
N ILE A 67 -6.20 11.05 -11.18
CA ILE A 67 -6.25 10.72 -12.60
C ILE A 67 -7.18 9.51 -12.76
N PRO A 68 -8.24 9.61 -13.58
CA PRO A 68 -9.14 8.49 -13.80
C PRO A 68 -8.43 7.39 -14.60
N ILE A 69 -8.79 6.14 -14.32
CA ILE A 69 -8.46 4.98 -15.15
C ILE A 69 -9.68 4.09 -15.30
N ALA A 70 -9.82 3.46 -16.47
CA ALA A 70 -10.97 2.61 -16.75
C ALA A 70 -10.93 1.31 -15.91
N PRO A 71 -12.08 0.78 -15.45
CA PRO A 71 -12.15 -0.49 -14.72
C PRO A 71 -11.43 -1.64 -15.46
N GLU A 72 -11.58 -1.72 -16.79
CA GLU A 72 -10.99 -2.78 -17.61
C GLU A 72 -9.45 -2.74 -17.59
N SER A 73 -8.87 -1.54 -17.45
CA SER A 73 -7.41 -1.39 -17.32
C SER A 73 -6.91 -1.85 -15.96
N PHE A 74 -7.69 -1.61 -14.89
CA PHE A 74 -7.41 -2.16 -13.58
C PHE A 74 -7.48 -3.69 -13.59
N ASP A 75 -8.55 -4.25 -14.17
CA ASP A 75 -8.75 -5.70 -14.26
C ASP A 75 -7.60 -6.39 -15.01
N ALA A 76 -7.22 -5.84 -16.17
CA ALA A 76 -6.12 -6.38 -16.97
C ALA A 76 -4.78 -6.35 -16.21
N LEU A 77 -4.47 -5.26 -15.51
CA LEU A 77 -3.26 -5.16 -14.70
C LEU A 77 -3.30 -6.07 -13.47
N PHE A 78 -4.48 -6.21 -12.85
CA PHE A 78 -4.66 -7.10 -11.71
C PHE A 78 -4.53 -8.56 -12.13
N ASP A 79 -5.07 -8.96 -13.27
CA ASP A 79 -4.85 -10.27 -13.88
C ASP A 79 -3.37 -10.53 -14.15
N LYS A 80 -2.65 -9.54 -14.68
CA LYS A 80 -1.20 -9.62 -14.89
C LYS A 80 -0.45 -9.82 -13.58
N ILE A 81 -0.82 -9.09 -12.52
CA ILE A 81 -0.25 -9.28 -11.17
C ILE A 81 -0.53 -10.68 -10.64
N LYS A 82 -1.75 -11.19 -10.80
CA LYS A 82 -2.11 -12.54 -10.33
C LYS A 82 -1.29 -13.62 -11.03
N SER A 83 -1.14 -13.51 -12.35
CA SER A 83 -0.32 -14.44 -13.14
C SER A 83 1.15 -14.38 -12.70
N TYR A 84 1.71 -13.17 -12.61
CA TYR A 84 3.10 -12.97 -12.18
C TYR A 84 3.35 -13.53 -10.76
N ALA A 85 2.47 -13.21 -9.81
CA ALA A 85 2.60 -13.66 -8.42
C ALA A 85 2.51 -15.19 -8.29
N ALA A 86 1.79 -15.87 -9.19
CA ALA A 86 1.69 -17.32 -9.22
C ALA A 86 2.97 -18.01 -9.71
N GLU A 87 3.82 -17.30 -10.44
CA GLU A 87 5.11 -17.79 -10.96
C GLU A 87 6.28 -17.57 -9.99
N LEU A 88 6.10 -16.71 -8.97
CA LEU A 88 7.13 -16.46 -7.97
C LEU A 88 7.35 -17.67 -7.04
N ASP A 89 8.56 -17.80 -6.50
CA ASP A 89 8.84 -18.80 -5.47
C ASP A 89 8.15 -18.46 -4.13
N GLU A 90 8.06 -17.16 -3.82
CA GLU A 90 7.50 -16.66 -2.57
C GLU A 90 6.69 -15.38 -2.81
N VAL A 91 5.55 -15.27 -2.11
CA VAL A 91 4.78 -14.03 -1.99
C VAL A 91 4.62 -13.71 -0.51
N PHE A 92 5.12 -12.55 -0.09
CA PHE A 92 5.07 -12.14 1.31
C PHE A 92 3.73 -11.49 1.61
N VAL A 93 3.03 -11.96 2.65
CA VAL A 93 1.69 -11.47 3.01
C VAL A 93 1.71 -10.87 4.40
N ARG A 94 1.16 -9.67 4.56
CA ARG A 94 1.01 -9.01 5.86
C ARG A 94 -0.44 -8.63 6.10
N ASP A 95 -0.98 -9.10 7.21
CA ASP A 95 -2.18 -8.56 7.82
C ASP A 95 -1.78 -7.41 8.75
N ALA A 96 -2.41 -6.25 8.58
CA ALA A 96 -2.18 -5.06 9.37
C ALA A 96 -3.47 -4.27 9.58
N ILE A 97 -3.43 -3.29 10.49
CA ILE A 97 -4.57 -2.40 10.77
C ILE A 97 -4.15 -0.95 10.48
N ALA A 98 -4.98 -0.23 9.72
CA ALA A 98 -4.87 1.20 9.52
C ALA A 98 -5.95 1.93 10.34
N CYS A 99 -5.63 3.12 10.86
CA CYS A 99 -6.48 3.91 11.77
C CYS A 99 -6.67 3.26 13.16
N ALA A 100 -6.21 3.95 14.21
CA ALA A 100 -6.15 3.43 15.58
C ALA A 100 -7.50 3.36 16.30
N ASN A 101 -8.49 4.13 15.85
CA ASN A 101 -9.81 4.12 16.45
C ASN A 101 -10.61 2.92 15.91
N PRO A 102 -11.10 1.98 16.75
CA PRO A 102 -11.82 0.80 16.30
C PRO A 102 -13.09 1.08 15.47
N ASN A 103 -13.70 2.26 15.63
CA ASN A 103 -14.88 2.64 14.85
C ASN A 103 -14.55 2.93 13.37
N TYR A 104 -13.28 3.18 13.08
CA TYR A 104 -12.79 3.61 11.77
C TYR A 104 -11.57 2.79 11.31
N SER A 105 -11.24 1.73 12.02
CA SER A 105 -10.10 0.88 11.72
C SER A 105 -10.36 0.08 10.45
N LEU A 106 -9.34 -0.03 9.60
CA LEU A 106 -9.37 -0.87 8.41
C LEU A 106 -8.39 -2.02 8.58
N ASN A 107 -8.89 -3.24 8.48
CA ASN A 107 -8.07 -4.42 8.30
C ASN A 107 -7.52 -4.41 6.86
N ILE A 108 -6.20 -4.34 6.73
CA ILE A 108 -5.53 -4.34 5.43
C ILE A 108 -4.72 -5.63 5.28
N ARG A 109 -4.80 -6.25 4.10
CA ARG A 109 -3.91 -7.34 3.70
C ARG A 109 -3.02 -6.89 2.56
N VAL A 110 -1.71 -6.91 2.78
CA VAL A 110 -0.73 -6.49 1.79
C VAL A 110 0.03 -7.71 1.27
N TYR A 111 0.02 -7.90 -0.04
CA TYR A 111 0.79 -8.89 -0.79
C TYR A 111 1.99 -8.19 -1.42
N ASN A 112 3.19 -8.69 -1.16
CA ASN A 112 4.44 -8.11 -1.60
C ASN A 112 5.29 -9.13 -2.36
N GLU A 113 5.94 -8.66 -3.42
CA GLU A 113 7.00 -9.41 -4.11
C GLU A 113 8.26 -9.53 -3.23
N TYR A 114 8.64 -8.48 -2.51
CA TYR A 114 9.88 -8.47 -1.73
C TYR A 114 9.67 -8.54 -0.20
N PRO A 115 10.56 -9.24 0.54
CA PRO A 115 10.47 -9.35 1.99
C PRO A 115 10.61 -7.99 2.70
N TRP A 116 11.48 -7.11 2.21
CA TRP A 116 11.67 -5.78 2.80
C TRP A 116 10.47 -4.84 2.58
N GLN A 117 9.70 -5.01 1.50
CA GLN A 117 8.42 -4.31 1.34
C GLN A 117 7.43 -4.76 2.42
N ASN A 118 7.41 -6.05 2.74
CA ASN A 118 6.56 -6.57 3.81
C ASN A 118 7.01 -6.09 5.21
N LEU A 119 8.33 -5.94 5.43
CA LEU A 119 8.87 -5.35 6.66
C LEU A 119 8.46 -3.88 6.81
N PHE A 120 8.44 -3.14 5.70
CA PHE A 120 7.91 -1.78 5.70
C PHE A 120 6.45 -1.75 6.17
N VAL A 121 5.59 -2.66 5.68
CA VAL A 121 4.19 -2.74 6.13
C VAL A 121 4.11 -3.03 7.63
N TYR A 122 4.92 -3.97 8.13
CA TYR A 122 5.00 -4.28 9.57
C TYR A 122 5.38 -3.06 10.43
N ASN A 123 6.29 -2.22 9.94
CA ASN A 123 6.73 -1.02 10.65
C ASN A 123 5.72 0.12 10.54
N MET A 124 5.01 0.22 9.40
CA MET A 124 4.21 1.39 9.10
C MET A 124 2.78 1.33 9.65
N PHE A 125 2.18 0.15 9.67
CA PHE A 125 0.80 -0.04 10.11
C PHE A 125 0.75 -0.76 11.45
N MET A 126 -0.41 -0.73 12.11
CA MET A 126 -0.57 -1.39 13.40
C MET A 126 -0.62 -2.90 13.21
N ARG A 127 -0.12 -3.62 14.22
CA ARG A 127 0.02 -5.07 14.19
C ARG A 127 -1.19 -5.71 14.87
N PRO A 128 -1.95 -6.58 14.19
CA PRO A 128 -2.99 -7.35 14.83
C PRO A 128 -2.36 -8.29 15.87
N THR A 129 -3.08 -8.53 16.95
CA THR A 129 -2.74 -9.53 17.95
C THR A 129 -2.89 -10.94 17.36
N ALA A 130 -2.24 -11.92 18.01
CA ALA A 130 -2.39 -13.33 17.64
C ALA A 130 -3.85 -13.83 17.72
N LYS A 131 -4.71 -13.17 18.51
CA LYS A 131 -6.14 -13.47 18.60
C LYS A 131 -6.89 -12.92 17.38
N GLU A 132 -6.66 -11.64 17.04
CA GLU A 132 -7.28 -11.00 15.88
C GLU A 132 -6.90 -11.69 14.57
N LEU A 133 -5.65 -12.16 14.44
CA LEU A 133 -5.18 -12.91 13.27
C LEU A 133 -5.99 -14.18 12.99
N LYS A 134 -6.56 -14.83 14.02
CA LYS A 134 -7.34 -16.08 13.83
C LYS A 134 -8.65 -15.86 13.07
N THR A 135 -9.20 -14.65 13.17
CA THR A 135 -10.48 -14.27 12.55
C THR A 135 -10.29 -13.08 11.60
N PHE A 136 -9.07 -12.85 11.14
CA PHE A 136 -8.74 -11.68 10.33
C PHE A 136 -9.37 -11.79 8.95
N SER A 137 -10.15 -10.79 8.59
CA SER A 137 -10.68 -10.57 7.25
C SER A 137 -10.26 -9.18 6.80
N PRO A 138 -9.59 -9.04 5.63
CA PRO A 138 -9.24 -7.72 5.13
C PRO A 138 -10.49 -6.97 4.65
N ASP A 139 -10.60 -5.72 5.05
CA ASP A 139 -11.50 -4.73 4.44
C ASP A 139 -10.89 -4.21 3.14
N TRP A 140 -9.55 -4.14 3.07
CA TRP A 140 -8.80 -3.69 1.91
C TRP A 140 -7.62 -4.61 1.61
N GLU A 141 -7.37 -4.83 0.32
CA GLU A 141 -6.20 -5.57 -0.15
C GLU A 141 -5.25 -4.66 -0.93
N VAL A 142 -3.94 -4.83 -0.73
CA VAL A 142 -2.90 -4.11 -1.48
C VAL A 142 -1.98 -5.13 -2.14
N TYR A 143 -1.79 -5.02 -3.44
CA TYR A 143 -0.92 -5.89 -4.22
C TYR A 143 0.25 -5.07 -4.76
N ALA A 144 1.43 -5.22 -4.16
CA ALA A 144 2.64 -4.49 -4.53
C ALA A 144 3.66 -5.45 -5.16
N PHE A 145 3.70 -5.44 -6.50
CA PHE A 145 4.52 -6.30 -7.34
C PHE A 145 5.33 -5.46 -8.33
N PRO A 146 6.46 -4.89 -7.90
CA PRO A 146 7.30 -4.01 -8.71
C PRO A 146 7.75 -4.62 -10.04
N GLY A 147 7.88 -5.95 -10.12
CA GLY A 147 8.22 -6.68 -11.34
C GLY A 147 7.14 -6.64 -12.43
N VAL A 148 5.93 -6.21 -12.11
CA VAL A 148 4.83 -6.10 -13.08
C VAL A 148 4.83 -4.72 -13.73
N LEU A 149 5.11 -4.67 -15.02
CA LEU A 149 5.11 -3.44 -15.82
C LEU A 149 3.81 -3.29 -16.60
N ALA A 150 3.23 -2.10 -16.61
CA ALA A 150 2.16 -1.74 -17.53
C ALA A 150 2.71 -1.52 -18.95
N ASP A 151 1.89 -1.86 -19.94
CA ASP A 151 2.00 -1.32 -21.31
C ASP A 151 1.09 -0.07 -21.41
N PRO A 152 1.65 1.15 -21.58
CA PRO A 152 0.88 2.39 -21.69
C PRO A 152 -0.19 2.37 -22.78
N LYS A 153 0.08 1.71 -23.91
CA LYS A 153 -0.85 1.67 -25.06
C LYS A 153 -2.06 0.79 -24.78
N ILE A 154 -1.88 -0.27 -23.98
CA ILE A 154 -2.93 -1.25 -23.69
C ILE A 154 -3.70 -0.86 -22.43
N HIS A 155 -3.00 -0.45 -21.37
CA HIS A 155 -3.59 -0.27 -20.05
C HIS A 155 -3.95 1.20 -19.74
N GLY A 156 -3.80 2.13 -20.70
CA GLY A 156 -4.13 3.53 -20.49
C GLY A 156 -3.29 4.24 -19.43
N THR A 157 -2.12 3.71 -19.10
CA THR A 157 -1.17 4.31 -18.15
C THR A 157 -0.24 5.28 -18.87
N ARG A 158 0.42 6.17 -18.10
CA ARG A 158 1.38 7.14 -18.67
C ARG A 158 2.72 6.50 -19.02
N GLN A 159 3.17 5.55 -18.20
CA GLN A 159 4.42 4.81 -18.34
C GLN A 159 4.30 3.45 -17.64
N GLU A 160 5.39 2.69 -17.59
CA GLU A 160 5.40 1.29 -17.14
C GLU A 160 5.02 1.07 -15.66
N ASN A 161 5.25 2.04 -14.78
CA ASN A 161 4.83 1.96 -13.38
C ASN A 161 3.43 2.52 -13.19
N PHE A 162 2.74 1.99 -12.19
CA PHE A 162 1.39 2.38 -11.84
C PHE A 162 1.13 2.15 -10.35
N ALA A 163 0.27 2.99 -9.78
CA ALA A 163 -0.36 2.77 -8.49
C ALA A 163 -1.85 3.10 -8.63
N ILE A 164 -2.72 2.09 -8.61
CA ILE A 164 -4.14 2.25 -8.92
C ILE A 164 -4.98 1.88 -7.69
N ILE A 165 -5.92 2.74 -7.33
CA ILE A 165 -6.90 2.51 -6.26
C ILE A 165 -8.26 2.20 -6.89
N ASN A 166 -8.85 1.07 -6.51
CA ASN A 166 -10.22 0.71 -6.87
C ASN A 166 -11.07 0.67 -5.58
N PHE A 167 -11.95 1.65 -5.43
CA PHE A 167 -12.80 1.79 -4.24
C PHE A 167 -13.97 0.78 -4.23
N THR A 168 -14.53 0.45 -5.39
CA THR A 168 -15.60 -0.55 -5.49
C THR A 168 -15.11 -1.93 -5.10
N GLU A 169 -13.89 -2.28 -5.52
CA GLU A 169 -13.29 -3.58 -5.20
C GLU A 169 -12.48 -3.61 -3.91
N GLN A 170 -12.30 -2.45 -3.26
CA GLN A 170 -11.47 -2.25 -2.06
C GLN A 170 -10.03 -2.79 -2.24
N LYS A 171 -9.43 -2.47 -3.39
CA LYS A 171 -8.10 -2.93 -3.78
C LYS A 171 -7.18 -1.80 -4.19
N ILE A 172 -5.89 -1.98 -3.91
CA ILE A 172 -4.82 -1.17 -4.45
C ILE A 172 -3.86 -2.09 -5.20
N ILE A 173 -3.47 -1.73 -6.43
CA ILE A 173 -2.45 -2.43 -7.20
C ILE A 173 -1.28 -1.51 -7.51
N ILE A 174 -0.06 -1.98 -7.31
CA ILE A 174 1.18 -1.24 -7.51
C ILE A 174 2.14 -2.11 -8.31
N GLY A 175 2.65 -1.58 -9.43
CA GLY A 175 3.61 -2.25 -10.30
C GLY A 175 4.63 -1.28 -10.89
N GLY A 176 5.77 -1.80 -11.35
CA GLY A 176 6.88 -1.06 -11.94
C GLY A 176 7.67 -0.17 -10.97
N THR A 177 7.24 -0.05 -9.72
CA THR A 177 7.93 0.71 -8.68
C THR A 177 8.01 -0.09 -7.39
N ALA A 178 9.21 -0.15 -6.80
CA ALA A 178 9.43 -0.77 -5.50
C ALA A 178 9.34 0.26 -4.35
N TYR A 179 9.12 1.55 -4.65
CA TYR A 179 9.06 2.59 -3.64
C TYR A 179 7.88 2.37 -2.67
N THR A 180 8.20 1.99 -1.42
CA THR A 180 7.22 1.60 -0.40
C THR A 180 6.29 2.74 0.04
N GLY A 181 6.67 4.00 -0.22
CA GLY A 181 5.81 5.13 0.02
C GLY A 181 4.50 5.09 -0.76
N GLU A 182 4.42 4.37 -1.89
CA GLU A 182 3.17 4.16 -2.62
C GLU A 182 2.18 3.30 -1.82
N ILE A 183 2.64 2.31 -1.06
CA ILE A 183 1.77 1.51 -0.15
C ILE A 183 1.19 2.42 0.94
N LYS A 184 2.05 3.19 1.62
CA LYS A 184 1.64 4.13 2.68
C LYS A 184 0.64 5.15 2.16
N LYS A 185 0.96 5.81 1.04
CA LYS A 185 0.13 6.89 0.50
C LYS A 185 -1.11 6.36 -0.22
N GLY A 186 -1.11 5.13 -0.69
CA GLY A 186 -2.30 4.41 -1.15
C GLY A 186 -3.34 4.27 -0.04
N ILE A 187 -2.97 3.64 1.09
CA ILE A 187 -3.88 3.50 2.24
C ILE A 187 -4.28 4.87 2.82
N PHE A 188 -3.34 5.83 2.88
CA PHE A 188 -3.69 7.18 3.31
C PHE A 188 -4.72 7.84 2.36
N SER A 189 -4.63 7.61 1.06
CA SER A 189 -5.63 8.10 0.10
C SER A 189 -7.00 7.47 0.32
N VAL A 190 -7.03 6.17 0.63
CA VAL A 190 -8.26 5.46 0.98
C VAL A 190 -8.93 6.10 2.20
N LEU A 191 -8.16 6.34 3.27
CA LEU A 191 -8.67 7.00 4.48
C LEU A 191 -9.15 8.44 4.20
N ASN A 192 -8.46 9.19 3.34
CA ASN A 192 -8.88 10.54 2.95
C ASN A 192 -10.18 10.57 2.14
N TYR A 193 -10.57 9.45 1.54
CA TYR A 193 -11.85 9.33 0.85
C TYR A 193 -12.93 8.82 1.80
N ILE A 194 -12.73 7.66 2.43
CA ILE A 194 -13.75 6.97 3.24
C ILE A 194 -14.14 7.79 4.48
N LEU A 195 -13.16 8.33 5.23
CA LEU A 195 -13.46 9.01 6.49
C LEU A 195 -14.39 10.22 6.27
N PRO A 196 -14.15 11.12 5.30
CA PRO A 196 -15.08 12.22 5.05
C PRO A 196 -16.40 11.77 4.42
N THR A 197 -16.37 10.88 3.42
CA THR A 197 -17.57 10.59 2.61
C THR A 197 -18.53 9.63 3.30
N GLU A 198 -18.03 8.67 4.07
CA GLU A 198 -18.84 7.61 4.68
C GLU A 198 -19.04 7.82 6.19
N ASN A 199 -18.09 8.49 6.86
CA ASN A 199 -18.12 8.59 8.33
C ASN A 199 -18.24 10.03 8.85
N ASN A 200 -18.23 11.04 7.97
CA ASN A 200 -18.21 12.46 8.35
C ASN A 200 -17.08 12.78 9.34
N VAL A 201 -15.91 12.18 9.12
CA VAL A 201 -14.68 12.38 9.92
C VAL A 201 -13.64 13.09 9.07
N LEU A 202 -13.08 14.18 9.61
CA LEU A 202 -12.00 14.92 8.96
C LEU A 202 -10.69 14.10 8.98
N SER A 203 -10.27 13.63 7.80
CA SER A 203 -8.93 13.09 7.60
C SER A 203 -7.91 14.21 7.47
N MET A 204 -6.73 14.06 8.08
CA MET A 204 -5.70 15.11 8.15
C MET A 204 -4.32 14.57 7.80
N HIS A 205 -3.54 15.35 7.06
CA HIS A 205 -2.12 15.12 6.86
C HIS A 205 -1.30 16.01 7.81
N CYS A 206 -1.20 15.58 9.06
CA CYS A 206 -0.48 16.29 10.11
C CYS A 206 0.22 15.29 11.05
N SER A 207 1.19 15.77 11.82
CA SER A 207 1.58 15.09 13.06
C SER A 207 0.72 15.58 14.22
N ALA A 208 0.69 14.79 15.29
CA ALA A 208 -0.01 15.14 16.52
C ALA A 208 0.82 14.71 17.74
N ASN A 209 0.72 15.47 18.82
CA ASN A 209 1.22 15.08 20.14
C ASN A 209 0.23 15.51 21.23
N VAL A 210 0.43 14.99 22.44
CA VAL A 210 -0.40 15.26 23.61
C VAL A 210 0.47 15.70 24.78
N GLY A 211 0.11 16.79 25.43
CA GLY A 211 0.76 17.27 26.65
C GLY A 211 0.41 16.41 27.87
N GLU A 212 1.15 16.60 28.97
CA GLU A 212 0.89 15.89 30.24
C GLU A 212 -0.52 16.14 30.78
N THR A 213 -1.09 17.30 30.47
CA THR A 213 -2.45 17.70 30.86
C THR A 213 -3.54 17.25 29.87
N GLY A 214 -3.18 16.51 28.81
CA GLY A 214 -4.14 15.96 27.83
C GLY A 214 -4.49 16.92 26.68
N ASP A 215 -3.88 18.10 26.60
CA ASP A 215 -4.02 19.02 25.49
C ASP A 215 -3.35 18.47 24.23
N THR A 216 -4.09 18.45 23.12
CA THR A 216 -3.62 17.91 21.84
C THR A 216 -3.23 19.04 20.90
N ALA A 217 -2.05 18.95 20.29
CA ALA A 217 -1.61 19.85 19.24
C ALA A 217 -1.48 19.11 17.90
N LEU A 218 -1.90 19.77 16.83
CA LEU A 218 -1.83 19.29 15.45
C LEU A 218 -0.89 20.17 14.63
N PHE A 219 0.02 19.55 13.87
CA PHE A 219 1.05 20.25 13.11
C PHE A 219 0.92 19.89 11.63
N PHE A 220 0.51 20.86 10.82
CA PHE A 220 0.38 20.68 9.37
C PHE A 220 1.64 21.15 8.67
N GLY A 221 2.10 20.35 7.71
CA GLY A 221 3.31 20.63 6.94
C GLY A 221 3.40 19.74 5.70
N LEU A 222 4.11 20.23 4.69
CA LEU A 222 4.54 19.41 3.57
C LEU A 222 5.79 18.61 3.97
N SER A 223 6.23 17.70 3.09
CA SER A 223 7.43 16.90 3.37
C SER A 223 8.66 17.80 3.53
N GLY A 224 9.25 17.82 4.73
CA GLY A 224 10.44 18.61 5.05
C GLY A 224 10.18 19.95 5.75
N THR A 225 8.93 20.22 6.14
CA THR A 225 8.51 21.38 6.96
C THR A 225 7.76 20.91 8.18
#